data_AF-A0A645GA12-F1
#
_entry.id   AF-A0A645GA12-F1
#
_cell.length_a   1.000
_cell.length_b   1.000
_cell.length_c   1.000
_cell.angle_alpha   90.00
_cell.angle_beta   90.00
_cell.angle_gamma   90.00
#
_symmetry.space_group_name_H-M   'P 1'
#
loop_
_entity.id
_entity.type
_entity.pdbx_description
1 polymer ?
#
loop_
_entity_poly.entity_id
_entity_poly.type
_entity_poly.pdbx_seq_one_letter_code
_entity_poly.pdbx_strand_id
1 'polypeptide(L)'
;MVNGYLLLATSCDGTLATVAMPTTVRVVCNNTLTIALRDGVGAVKVPHSTTFDAQVVKRQLGVAVGQWDSFMYRMKTLAERKVKTHEALNYFLKVICNTDSHSDLSVGLTNERALKKVQMLYEGHGRGAEMHAAKDTAWGLLCSVTEFVDHEKQARSQDNRLDSAWFGQGAVIKQRALDHALQLVA
;
A
#
# COMPACT_ATOMS: atom_id res chain seq x y z
N MET A 1 17.61 -2.70 4.59
CA MET A 1 16.92 -4.01 4.56
C MET A 1 15.42 -3.77 4.58
N VAL A 2 14.68 -4.50 3.74
CA VAL A 2 13.22 -4.65 3.83
C VAL A 2 12.98 -5.85 4.74
N ASN A 3 12.24 -5.66 5.84
CA ASN A 3 11.98 -6.71 6.83
C ASN A 3 10.53 -7.18 6.73
N GLY A 4 10.33 -8.46 6.98
CA GLY A 4 9.01 -9.05 7.08
C GLY A 4 8.41 -8.94 8.49
N TYR A 5 7.14 -8.55 8.59
CA TYR A 5 6.37 -8.45 9.83
C TYR A 5 5.03 -9.20 9.71
N LEU A 6 4.38 -9.54 10.82
CA LEU A 6 3.02 -10.08 10.86
C LEU A 6 2.10 -9.02 11.50
N LEU A 7 1.09 -8.58 10.78
CA LEU A 7 0.05 -7.69 11.30
C LEU A 7 -1.09 -8.53 11.87
N LEU A 8 -1.55 -8.13 13.06
CA LEU A 8 -2.75 -8.64 13.69
C LEU A 8 -3.73 -7.48 13.87
N ALA A 9 -4.93 -7.60 13.30
CA ALA A 9 -6.02 -6.66 13.49
C ALA A 9 -7.22 -7.38 14.11
N THR A 10 -7.78 -6.82 15.18
CA THR A 10 -8.99 -7.32 15.86
C THR A 10 -9.89 -6.14 16.19
N SER A 11 -11.21 -6.29 16.12
CA SER A 11 -12.11 -5.28 16.68
C SER A 11 -12.48 -5.62 18.12
N CYS A 12 -12.71 -4.58 18.93
CA CYS A 12 -13.10 -4.73 20.34
C CYS A 12 -14.62 -4.91 20.51
N ASP A 13 -15.41 -4.66 19.46
CA ASP A 13 -16.88 -4.72 19.44
C ASP A 13 -17.42 -6.04 18.86
N GLY A 14 -16.55 -6.96 18.43
CA GLY A 14 -16.91 -8.29 17.92
C GLY A 14 -17.50 -8.30 16.50
N THR A 15 -17.54 -7.16 15.80
CA THR A 15 -18.18 -7.06 14.47
C THR A 15 -17.24 -7.38 13.30
N LEU A 16 -15.92 -7.34 13.50
CA LEU A 16 -14.91 -7.61 12.45
C LEU A 16 -14.03 -8.79 12.85
N ALA A 17 -13.90 -9.79 11.97
CA ALA A 17 -13.04 -10.96 12.20
C ALA A 17 -11.61 -10.58 12.62
N THR A 18 -10.99 -11.36 13.52
CA THR A 18 -9.55 -11.24 13.79
C THR A 18 -8.79 -11.65 12.53
N VAL A 19 -7.90 -10.78 12.07
CA VAL A 19 -7.15 -10.94 10.83
C VAL A 19 -5.65 -10.95 11.11
N ALA A 20 -4.97 -11.99 10.61
CA ALA A 20 -3.51 -12.10 10.64
C ALA A 20 -2.94 -12.08 9.22
N MET A 21 -2.00 -11.19 8.93
CA MET A 21 -1.42 -11.03 7.59
C MET A 21 0.05 -10.63 7.58
N PRO A 22 0.85 -11.16 6.65
CA PRO A 22 2.24 -10.81 6.56
C PRO A 22 2.42 -9.45 5.83
N THR A 23 3.32 -8.58 6.33
CA THR A 23 3.58 -7.19 5.88
C THR A 23 5.06 -6.78 5.87
N THR A 24 5.59 -6.22 4.79
CA THR A 24 7.05 -5.91 4.66
C THR A 24 7.45 -4.46 4.97
N VAL A 25 6.56 -3.66 5.54
CA VAL A 25 6.73 -2.19 5.59
C VAL A 25 6.91 -1.68 7.01
N ARG A 26 7.84 -0.71 7.19
CA ARG A 26 7.94 0.11 8.41
C ARG A 26 6.56 0.70 8.73
N VAL A 27 6.10 0.49 9.96
CA VAL A 27 4.77 0.86 10.44
C VAL A 27 4.61 2.38 10.48
N VAL A 28 4.17 2.98 9.37
CA VAL A 28 3.59 4.32 9.38
C VAL A 28 2.31 4.41 8.54
N CYS A 29 1.73 3.28 8.14
CA CYS A 29 0.42 3.25 7.49
C CYS A 29 -0.20 1.86 7.51
N ASN A 30 -1.54 1.80 7.51
CA ASN A 30 -2.34 0.57 7.42
C ASN A 30 -2.31 -0.05 5.99
N ASN A 31 -1.31 0.30 5.18
CA ASN A 31 -1.24 -0.04 3.76
C ASN A 31 -0.88 -1.47 3.47
N THR A 32 -0.03 -2.04 4.31
CA THR A 32 0.33 -3.43 4.12
C THR A 32 -0.80 -4.38 4.48
N LEU A 33 -1.75 -3.95 5.33
CA LEU A 33 -2.98 -4.69 5.59
C LEU A 33 -3.79 -4.81 4.30
N THR A 34 -4.02 -3.72 3.55
CA THR A 34 -4.86 -3.75 2.34
C THR A 34 -4.18 -4.38 1.13
N ILE A 35 -2.87 -4.20 0.96
CA ILE A 35 -2.09 -4.88 -0.09
C ILE A 35 -2.05 -6.40 0.16
N ALA A 36 -1.90 -6.84 1.42
CA ALA A 36 -2.03 -8.26 1.78
C ALA A 36 -3.49 -8.77 1.69
N LEU A 37 -4.48 -7.90 1.93
CA LEU A 37 -5.91 -8.23 1.85
C LEU A 37 -6.40 -8.48 0.42
N ARG A 38 -5.91 -7.75 -0.59
CA ARG A 38 -6.49 -7.77 -1.94
C ARG A 38 -6.14 -9.02 -2.74
N ASP A 39 -4.98 -9.61 -2.45
CA ASP A 39 -4.67 -10.95 -2.91
C ASP A 39 -5.49 -11.99 -2.10
N GLY A 40 -5.78 -11.75 -0.81
CA GLY A 40 -6.53 -12.71 0.03
C GLY A 40 -5.80 -14.06 0.22
N VAL A 41 -4.70 -14.25 -0.50
CA VAL A 41 -3.90 -15.45 -0.48
C VAL A 41 -2.91 -15.29 0.67
N GLY A 42 -3.33 -15.81 1.83
CA GLY A 42 -2.56 -15.81 3.07
C GLY A 42 -3.17 -15.03 4.25
N ALA A 43 -4.28 -14.33 4.00
CA ALA A 43 -5.09 -13.66 4.99
C ALA A 43 -5.92 -14.65 5.82
N VAL A 44 -5.52 -14.91 7.06
CA VAL A 44 -6.34 -15.75 7.95
C VAL A 44 -7.36 -14.87 8.67
N LYS A 45 -8.64 -15.08 8.34
CA LYS A 45 -9.78 -14.42 9.01
C LYS A 45 -10.49 -15.42 9.90
N VAL A 46 -10.59 -15.11 11.19
CA VAL A 46 -11.37 -15.92 12.15
C VAL A 46 -12.58 -15.10 12.60
N PRO A 47 -13.81 -15.47 12.18
CA PRO A 47 -15.03 -14.84 12.68
C PRO A 47 -15.14 -14.96 14.20
N HIS A 48 -15.64 -13.92 14.86
CA HIS A 48 -15.87 -13.94 16.31
C HIS A 48 -16.97 -14.91 16.74
N SER A 49 -17.78 -15.42 15.81
CA SER A 49 -18.78 -16.47 16.05
C SER A 49 -18.19 -17.89 16.04
N THR A 50 -16.89 -18.06 15.78
CA THR A 50 -16.22 -19.36 15.73
C THR A 50 -15.14 -19.51 16.79
N THR A 51 -14.98 -20.73 17.32
CA THR A 51 -13.91 -21.05 18.27
C THR A 51 -12.56 -21.00 17.58
N PHE A 52 -11.60 -20.29 18.16
CA PHE A 52 -10.26 -20.15 17.60
C PHE A 52 -9.50 -21.50 17.62
N ASP A 53 -9.18 -22.04 16.44
CA ASP A 53 -8.33 -23.22 16.28
C ASP A 53 -6.90 -22.81 15.87
N ALA A 54 -5.99 -22.87 16.83
CA ALA A 54 -4.60 -22.47 16.63
C ALA A 54 -3.86 -23.32 15.58
N GLN A 55 -4.19 -24.60 15.42
CA GLN A 55 -3.51 -25.50 14.49
C GLN A 55 -3.97 -25.26 13.05
N VAL A 56 -5.26 -24.96 12.86
CA VAL A 56 -5.81 -24.57 11.56
C VAL A 56 -5.27 -23.21 11.15
N VAL A 57 -5.29 -22.22 12.05
CA VAL A 57 -4.74 -20.88 11.80
C VAL A 57 -3.25 -20.96 11.48
N LYS A 58 -2.47 -21.75 12.22
CA LYS A 58 -1.03 -21.95 11.96
C LYS A 58 -0.75 -22.60 10.61
N ARG A 59 -1.55 -23.59 10.19
CA ARG A 59 -1.43 -24.21 8.86
C ARG A 59 -1.76 -23.22 7.75
N GLN A 60 -2.84 -22.45 7.90
CA GLN A 60 -3.25 -21.44 6.92
C GLN A 60 -2.23 -20.30 6.83
N LEU A 61 -1.68 -19.86 7.96
CA LEU A 61 -0.53 -18.95 7.99
C LEU A 61 0.70 -19.58 7.32
N GLY A 62 0.96 -20.86 7.52
CA GLY A 62 2.05 -21.57 6.85
C GLY A 62 1.93 -21.60 5.31
N VAL A 63 0.70 -21.72 4.78
CA VAL A 63 0.41 -21.56 3.35
C VAL A 63 0.61 -20.10 2.91
N ALA A 64 0.25 -19.13 3.76
CA ALA A 64 0.54 -17.71 3.54
C ALA A 64 2.04 -17.41 3.44
N VAL A 65 2.89 -18.15 4.18
CA VAL A 65 4.36 -17.95 4.16
C VAL A 65 4.97 -18.21 2.76
N GLY A 66 4.45 -19.15 1.98
CA GLY A 66 4.98 -19.37 0.62
C GLY A 66 4.72 -18.18 -0.33
N GLN A 67 3.61 -17.48 -0.14
CA GLN A 67 3.23 -16.32 -0.94
C GLN A 67 3.86 -15.03 -0.44
N TRP A 68 4.16 -15.02 0.85
CA TRP A 68 4.98 -14.02 1.48
C TRP A 68 6.38 -13.92 0.89
N ASP A 69 7.02 -15.05 0.57
CA ASP A 69 8.34 -15.03 -0.08
C ASP A 69 8.28 -14.35 -1.45
N SER A 70 7.23 -14.65 -2.24
CA SER A 70 7.00 -13.97 -3.51
C SER A 70 6.71 -12.47 -3.34
N PHE A 71 5.99 -12.10 -2.28
CA PHE A 71 5.70 -10.70 -1.98
C PHE A 71 6.97 -9.94 -1.57
N MET A 72 7.73 -10.48 -0.61
CA MET A 72 9.05 -9.99 -0.20
C MET A 72 9.98 -9.82 -1.40
N TYR A 73 10.01 -10.80 -2.30
CA TYR A 73 10.80 -10.74 -3.53
C TYR A 73 10.40 -9.53 -4.38
N ARG A 74 9.11 -9.37 -4.70
CA ARG A 74 8.61 -8.22 -5.48
C ARG A 74 9.00 -6.88 -4.82
N MET A 75 8.82 -6.77 -3.50
CA MET A 75 9.13 -5.52 -2.78
C MET A 75 10.62 -5.21 -2.77
N LYS A 76 11.47 -6.25 -2.67
CA LYS A 76 12.92 -6.10 -2.81
C LYS A 76 13.29 -5.62 -4.22
N THR A 77 12.70 -6.20 -5.27
CA THR A 77 12.92 -5.77 -6.65
C THR A 77 12.55 -4.30 -6.86
N LEU A 78 11.42 -3.84 -6.28
CA LEU A 78 11.04 -2.42 -6.31
C LEU A 78 12.05 -1.51 -5.61
N ALA A 79 12.63 -1.96 -4.49
CA ALA A 79 13.63 -1.20 -3.74
C ALA A 79 15.00 -1.15 -4.44
N GLU A 80 15.28 -2.08 -5.36
CA GLU A 80 16.51 -2.10 -6.15
C GLU A 80 16.35 -1.36 -7.49
N ARG A 81 15.11 -1.21 -8.00
CA ARG A 81 14.83 -0.48 -9.24
C ARG A 81 14.90 1.03 -9.06
N LYS A 82 15.97 1.64 -9.56
CA LYS A 82 16.12 3.11 -9.61
C LYS A 82 15.24 3.74 -10.67
N VAL A 83 14.59 4.86 -10.37
CA VAL A 83 13.59 5.52 -11.23
C VAL A 83 14.10 6.90 -11.67
N LYS A 84 13.91 7.24 -12.95
CA LYS A 84 14.23 8.57 -13.48
C LYS A 84 13.10 9.58 -13.22
N THR A 85 13.41 10.88 -13.18
CA THR A 85 12.42 11.93 -12.87
C THR A 85 11.18 11.90 -13.79
N HIS A 86 11.36 11.74 -15.11
CA HIS A 86 10.23 11.68 -16.04
C HIS A 86 9.37 10.41 -15.85
N GLU A 87 9.98 9.30 -15.45
CA GLU A 87 9.32 8.03 -15.16
C GLU A 87 8.49 8.15 -13.88
N ALA A 88 9.04 8.79 -12.84
CA ALA A 88 8.32 9.12 -11.62
C ALA A 88 7.09 10.00 -11.88
N LEU A 89 7.24 11.07 -12.68
CA LEU A 89 6.14 11.95 -13.05
C LEU A 89 5.03 11.20 -13.81
N ASN A 90 5.40 10.38 -14.79
CA ASN A 90 4.44 9.57 -15.54
C ASN A 90 3.70 8.59 -14.62
N TYR A 91 4.42 7.94 -13.70
CA TYR A 91 3.82 7.08 -12.69
C TYR A 91 2.78 7.83 -11.83
N PHE A 92 3.12 9.02 -11.32
CA PHE A 92 2.18 9.79 -10.50
C PHE A 92 0.95 10.24 -11.29
N LEU A 93 1.10 10.62 -12.56
CA LEU A 93 -0.03 10.93 -13.44
C LEU A 93 -0.97 9.75 -13.59
N LYS A 94 -0.43 8.55 -13.87
CA LYS A 94 -1.23 7.33 -13.97
C LYS A 94 -1.96 6.99 -12.68
N VAL A 95 -1.27 7.09 -11.54
CA VAL A 95 -1.83 6.70 -10.25
C VAL A 95 -2.88 7.69 -9.76
N ILE A 96 -2.55 8.98 -9.74
CA ILE A 96 -3.38 10.04 -9.14
C ILE A 96 -4.48 10.48 -10.09
N CYS A 97 -4.18 10.66 -11.37
CA CYS A 97 -5.14 11.15 -12.36
C CYS A 97 -5.84 10.03 -13.14
N ASN A 98 -5.47 8.76 -12.93
CA ASN A 98 -6.04 7.61 -13.61
C ASN A 98 -5.99 7.68 -15.15
N THR A 99 -4.90 8.22 -15.70
CA THR A 99 -4.78 8.55 -17.13
C THR A 99 -4.91 7.33 -18.06
N ASP A 100 -4.70 6.11 -17.56
CA ASP A 100 -4.81 4.89 -18.35
C ASP A 100 -6.28 4.51 -18.67
N SER A 101 -7.28 5.12 -18.01
CA SER A 101 -8.71 4.79 -18.20
C SER A 101 -9.44 5.62 -19.26
N HIS A 102 -8.76 6.26 -20.22
CA HIS A 102 -9.40 7.14 -21.22
C HIS A 102 -10.31 8.23 -20.61
N SER A 103 -10.02 8.69 -19.39
CA SER A 103 -10.78 9.79 -18.77
C SER A 103 -10.25 11.15 -19.22
N ASP A 104 -11.17 12.07 -19.49
CA ASP A 104 -10.92 13.43 -19.96
C ASP A 104 -9.73 14.14 -19.28
N LEU A 105 -8.95 14.87 -20.08
CA LEU A 105 -7.82 15.72 -19.66
C LEU A 105 -8.17 16.74 -18.54
N SER A 106 -9.47 17.00 -18.30
CA SER A 106 -9.98 17.86 -17.23
C SER A 106 -9.67 17.32 -15.82
N VAL A 107 -9.51 16.00 -15.66
CA VAL A 107 -9.16 15.36 -14.37
C VAL A 107 -7.72 15.67 -13.93
N GLY A 108 -6.82 15.96 -14.89
CA GLY A 108 -5.44 16.35 -14.60
C GLY A 108 -5.34 17.69 -13.86
N LEU A 109 -6.20 18.66 -14.20
CA LEU A 109 -6.25 19.97 -13.57
C LEU A 109 -6.81 19.91 -12.14
N THR A 110 -7.71 18.98 -11.84
CA THR A 110 -8.31 18.85 -10.50
C THR A 110 -7.33 18.29 -9.47
N ASN A 111 -6.28 17.58 -9.92
CA ASN A 111 -5.37 16.85 -9.06
C ASN A 111 -3.97 17.46 -8.93
N GLU A 112 -3.74 18.67 -9.45
CA GLU A 112 -2.42 19.32 -9.43
C GLU A 112 -1.80 19.39 -8.02
N ARG A 113 -2.61 19.72 -7.01
CA ARG A 113 -2.16 19.76 -5.60
C ARG A 113 -1.72 18.38 -5.10
N ALA A 114 -2.45 17.34 -5.47
CA ALA A 114 -2.11 15.97 -5.09
C ALA A 114 -0.81 15.53 -5.76
N LEU A 115 -0.62 15.83 -7.05
CA LEU A 115 0.60 15.54 -7.81
C LEU A 115 1.83 16.23 -7.20
N LYS A 116 1.75 17.54 -6.93
CA LYS A 116 2.84 18.27 -6.26
C LYS A 116 3.17 17.68 -4.90
N LYS A 117 2.15 17.25 -4.15
CA LYS A 117 2.36 16.68 -2.82
C LYS A 117 3.04 15.31 -2.88
N VAL A 118 2.60 14.38 -3.73
CA VAL A 118 3.26 13.07 -3.86
C VAL A 118 4.68 13.19 -4.40
N GLN A 119 4.92 14.15 -5.29
CA GLN A 119 6.26 14.45 -5.80
C GLN A 119 7.17 14.96 -4.68
N MET A 120 6.72 15.95 -3.91
CA MET A 120 7.46 16.47 -2.75
C MET A 120 7.80 15.35 -1.74
N LEU A 121 6.84 14.47 -1.45
CA LEU A 121 7.07 13.33 -0.54
C LEU A 121 8.13 12.36 -1.08
N TYR A 122 8.15 12.13 -2.39
CA TYR A 122 9.16 11.28 -3.04
C TYR A 122 10.55 11.94 -3.05
N GLU A 123 10.62 13.26 -3.22
CA GLU A 123 11.86 14.05 -3.30
C GLU A 123 12.52 14.33 -1.92
N GLY A 124 12.20 13.55 -0.90
CA GLY A 124 12.90 13.59 0.41
C GLY A 124 12.07 14.13 1.57
N HIS A 125 10.90 14.72 1.32
CA HIS A 125 10.03 15.23 2.39
C HIS A 125 9.10 14.18 2.99
N GLY A 126 8.99 13.01 2.38
CA GLY A 126 8.24 11.88 2.91
C GLY A 126 8.98 11.18 4.04
N ARG A 127 8.23 10.52 4.91
CA ARG A 127 8.78 9.81 6.07
C ARG A 127 9.65 8.64 5.59
N GLY A 128 10.96 8.81 5.73
CA GLY A 128 11.93 7.80 5.32
C GLY A 128 12.26 7.80 3.82
N ALA A 129 11.89 8.85 3.09
CA ALA A 129 12.23 9.01 1.68
C ALA A 129 13.75 8.96 1.42
N GLU A 130 14.57 9.43 2.37
CA GLU A 130 16.04 9.38 2.30
C GLU A 130 16.66 8.02 2.59
N MET A 131 15.87 7.00 2.96
CA MET A 131 16.41 5.65 3.16
C MET A 131 16.87 5.05 1.84
N HIS A 132 18.00 4.33 1.84
CA HIS A 132 18.57 3.72 0.64
C HIS A 132 17.56 2.90 -0.20
N ALA A 133 16.66 2.18 0.47
CA ALA A 133 15.64 1.35 -0.18
C ALA A 133 14.51 2.15 -0.84
N ALA A 134 14.32 3.42 -0.45
CA ALA A 134 13.25 4.30 -0.95
C ALA A 134 13.79 5.39 -1.88
N LYS A 135 14.94 5.98 -1.57
CA LYS A 135 15.53 7.10 -2.30
C LYS A 135 15.75 6.76 -3.77
N ASP A 136 15.06 7.49 -4.63
CA ASP A 136 15.11 7.36 -6.09
C ASP A 136 14.70 5.97 -6.62
N THR A 137 13.82 5.25 -5.92
CA THR A 137 13.41 3.87 -6.28
C THR A 137 11.93 3.75 -6.58
N ALA A 138 11.54 2.67 -7.27
CA ALA A 138 10.13 2.32 -7.47
C ALA A 138 9.42 2.05 -6.13
N TRP A 139 10.15 1.53 -5.13
CA TRP A 139 9.64 1.42 -3.76
C TRP A 139 9.33 2.79 -3.13
N GLY A 140 10.19 3.79 -3.36
CA GLY A 140 9.95 5.16 -2.92
C GLY A 140 8.71 5.79 -3.54
N LEU A 141 8.42 5.51 -4.81
CA LEU A 141 7.20 5.95 -5.48
C LEU A 141 5.94 5.40 -4.81
N LEU A 142 5.96 4.11 -4.47
CA LEU A 142 4.85 3.48 -3.76
C LEU A 142 4.68 4.10 -2.36
N CYS A 143 5.79 4.29 -1.64
CA CYS A 143 5.80 4.92 -0.32
C CYS A 143 5.16 6.32 -0.34
N SER A 144 5.56 7.17 -1.30
CA SER A 144 5.06 8.55 -1.37
C SER A 144 3.55 8.63 -1.61
N VAL A 145 2.99 7.75 -2.46
CA VAL A 145 1.55 7.68 -2.71
C VAL A 145 0.81 7.16 -1.47
N THR A 146 1.34 6.11 -0.83
CA THR A 146 0.72 5.54 0.37
C THR A 146 0.70 6.52 1.53
N GLU A 147 1.77 7.28 1.73
CA GLU A 147 1.84 8.34 2.73
C GLU A 147 0.86 9.47 2.42
N PHE A 148 0.80 9.90 1.15
CA PHE A 148 -0.14 10.92 0.73
C PHE A 148 -1.59 10.55 1.06
N VAL A 149 -2.02 9.34 0.69
CA VAL A 149 -3.42 8.91 0.92
C VAL A 149 -3.74 8.79 2.41
N ASP A 150 -2.81 8.25 3.20
CA ASP A 150 -3.07 7.94 4.61
C ASP A 150 -2.95 9.17 5.52
N HIS A 151 -2.09 10.14 5.18
CA HIS A 151 -1.76 11.26 6.06
C HIS A 151 -2.08 12.64 5.49
N GLU A 152 -1.91 12.85 4.19
CA GLU A 152 -1.91 14.19 3.59
C GLU A 152 -3.17 14.51 2.77
N LYS A 153 -3.91 13.49 2.33
CA LYS A 153 -5.13 13.67 1.54
C LYS A 153 -6.21 14.34 2.39
N GLN A 154 -6.82 15.38 1.85
CA GLN A 154 -7.89 16.10 2.51
C GLN A 154 -9.09 15.17 2.76
N ALA A 155 -9.64 15.25 3.97
CA ALA A 155 -10.83 14.53 4.39
C ALA A 155 -11.60 15.39 5.40
N ARG A 156 -12.91 15.13 5.54
CA ARG A 156 -13.77 15.87 6.49
C ARG A 156 -13.40 15.62 7.95
N SER A 157 -12.84 14.45 8.25
CA SER A 157 -12.37 14.05 9.58
C SER A 157 -11.23 13.03 9.42
N GLN A 158 -10.53 12.76 10.52
CA GLN A 158 -9.50 11.73 10.55
C GLN A 158 -10.09 10.34 10.32
N ASP A 159 -11.24 10.03 10.93
CA ASP A 159 -11.92 8.74 10.76
C ASP A 159 -12.36 8.51 9.31
N ASN A 160 -12.90 9.54 8.65
CA ASN A 160 -13.24 9.46 7.23
C ASN A 160 -12.00 9.25 6.35
N ARG A 161 -10.84 9.79 6.73
CA ARG A 161 -9.59 9.52 6.00
C ARG A 161 -9.17 8.07 6.18
N LEU A 162 -9.23 7.56 7.41
CA LEU A 162 -8.88 6.17 7.71
C LEU A 162 -9.78 5.20 6.95
N ASP A 163 -11.10 5.39 7.02
CA ASP A 163 -12.06 4.57 6.30
C ASP A 163 -11.84 4.61 4.77
N SER A 164 -11.65 5.82 4.20
CA SER A 164 -11.33 5.97 2.78
C SER A 164 -10.02 5.29 2.38
N ALA A 165 -9.00 5.41 3.24
CA ALA A 165 -7.69 4.78 3.02
C ALA A 165 -7.76 3.26 3.11
N TRP A 166 -8.65 2.70 3.93
CA TRP A 166 -8.72 1.25 4.17
C TRP A 166 -9.67 0.55 3.21
N PHE A 167 -10.83 1.13 2.94
CA PHE A 167 -11.94 0.48 2.24
C PHE A 167 -12.53 1.30 1.09
N GLY A 168 -12.24 2.60 1.02
CA GLY A 168 -12.80 3.49 0.00
C GLY A 168 -11.85 3.80 -1.16
N GLN A 169 -12.01 5.00 -1.72
CA GLN A 169 -11.21 5.48 -2.85
C GLN A 169 -9.70 5.49 -2.56
N GLY A 170 -9.30 5.71 -1.31
CA GLY A 170 -7.90 5.65 -0.91
C GLY A 170 -7.30 4.26 -1.09
N ALA A 171 -8.03 3.20 -0.74
CA ALA A 171 -7.59 1.82 -0.99
C ALA A 171 -7.38 1.54 -2.49
N VAL A 172 -8.29 2.03 -3.35
CA VAL A 172 -8.19 1.90 -4.81
C VAL A 172 -6.94 2.59 -5.36
N ILE A 173 -6.65 3.81 -4.91
CA ILE A 173 -5.44 4.56 -5.34
C ILE A 173 -4.17 3.80 -4.96
N LYS A 174 -4.11 3.26 -3.74
CA LYS A 174 -2.92 2.58 -3.22
C LYS A 174 -2.68 1.25 -3.92
N GLN A 175 -3.75 0.55 -4.29
CA GLN A 175 -3.60 -0.63 -5.13
C GLN A 175 -3.10 -0.28 -6.53
N ARG A 176 -3.67 0.73 -7.18
CA ARG A 176 -3.20 1.18 -8.49
C ARG A 176 -1.73 1.60 -8.45
N ALA A 177 -1.31 2.23 -7.35
CA ALA A 177 0.09 2.57 -7.10
C ALA A 177 0.98 1.33 -7.12
N LEU A 178 0.59 0.27 -6.41
CA LEU A 178 1.31 -1.00 -6.41
C LEU A 178 1.36 -1.63 -7.81
N ASP A 179 0.21 -1.70 -8.50
CA ASP A 179 0.11 -2.32 -9.82
C ASP A 179 1.04 -1.64 -10.83
N HIS A 180 1.05 -0.29 -10.88
CA HIS A 180 1.96 0.45 -11.73
C HIS A 180 3.42 0.36 -11.28
N ALA A 181 3.70 0.29 -9.98
CA ALA A 181 5.07 0.14 -9.50
C ALA A 181 5.64 -1.23 -9.95
N LEU A 182 4.82 -2.28 -9.88
CA LEU A 182 5.20 -3.62 -10.36
C LEU A 182 5.44 -3.66 -11.88
N GLN A 183 4.75 -2.83 -12.67
CA GLN A 183 5.02 -2.72 -14.10
C GLN A 183 6.39 -2.11 -14.41
N LEU A 184 6.99 -1.33 -13.51
CA LEU A 184 8.33 -0.75 -13.71
C LEU A 184 9.46 -1.78 -13.58
N VAL A 185 9.15 -2.96 -13.02
CA VAL A 185 10.08 -4.07 -12.78
C VAL A 185 9.69 -5.35 -13.52
N ALA A 186 8.65 -5.30 -14.35
CA ALA A 186 8.19 -6.41 -15.19
C ALA A 186 9.00 -6.53 -16.48
#